data_AF-A0A930Q9H7-F1
#
_entry.id   AF-A0A930Q9H7-F1
#
_cell.length_a   1.000
_cell.length_b   1.000
_cell.length_c   1.000
_cell.angle_alpha   90.00
_cell.angle_beta   90.00
_cell.angle_gamma   90.00
#
_symmetry.space_group_name_H-M   'P 1'
#
loop_
_entity.id
_entity.type
_entity.pdbx_description
1 polymer ?
#
loop_
_entity_poly.entity_id
_entity_poly.type
_entity_poly.pdbx_seq_one_letter_code
_entity_poly.pdbx_strand_id
1 'polypeptide(L)'
;FRMRGSGRSSDIETTIVPQLLAEIDGVESLQNVIVIGATNREDLIDAAVMRPGRLDLKIRINRPDAAGAAEIFGLYLTEDLPLDAAEVAAAGSVRAALTSMIAAAAGQLYARTPSTAYAVATVDSSMVVGSGASANLSTHTLYRGDFASGAVIRNIVDRAKKAAIKEQLQALTAGADATGVGIGTRHLLEAVRAEFEDQVDLPPLPDIEDALTVAGVRGRLVSVEPPR
;
A
#
# COMPACT_ATOMS: atom_id res chain seq x y z
N PHE A 1 -41.30 32.52 12.98
CA PHE A 1 -40.58 31.61 13.90
C PHE A 1 -40.35 30.28 13.19
N ARG A 2 -39.13 29.99 12.74
CA ARG A 2 -38.75 28.72 12.12
C ARG A 2 -37.99 27.90 13.17
N MET A 3 -38.53 26.73 13.48
CA MET A 3 -38.05 25.83 14.54
C MET A 3 -36.71 25.22 14.11
N ARG A 4 -35.67 25.46 14.91
CA ARG A 4 -34.35 24.83 14.78
C ARG A 4 -34.42 23.42 15.36
N GLY A 5 -34.07 22.42 14.57
CA GLY A 5 -33.86 21.04 15.02
C GLY A 5 -33.00 20.26 14.04
N SER A 6 -31.87 19.75 14.52
CA SER A 6 -31.04 18.66 13.95
C SER A 6 -30.04 18.91 12.81
N GLY A 7 -29.20 19.96 12.88
CA GLY A 7 -28.10 20.13 11.92
C GLY A 7 -26.91 20.92 12.45
N ARG A 8 -26.22 20.44 13.49
CA ARG A 8 -24.98 21.11 13.96
C ARG A 8 -23.70 20.57 13.31
N SER A 9 -23.78 19.50 12.53
CA SER A 9 -22.63 18.92 11.81
C SER A 9 -22.59 19.32 10.33
N SER A 10 -23.75 19.48 9.68
CA SER A 10 -23.84 19.78 8.25
C SER A 10 -23.37 21.19 7.90
N ASP A 11 -23.75 22.19 8.71
CA ASP A 11 -23.60 23.60 8.35
C ASP A 11 -22.13 24.09 8.46
N ILE A 12 -21.31 23.43 9.27
CA ILE A 12 -19.89 23.76 9.43
C ILE A 12 -19.09 23.24 8.24
N GLU A 13 -19.35 22.00 7.80
CA GLU A 13 -18.72 21.41 6.62
C GLU A 13 -19.09 22.16 5.33
N THR A 14 -20.32 22.70 5.23
CA THR A 14 -20.73 23.50 4.06
C THR A 14 -20.04 24.87 3.99
N THR A 15 -19.48 25.37 5.09
CA THR A 15 -18.86 26.71 5.15
C THR A 15 -17.35 26.69 4.94
N ILE A 16 -16.68 25.57 5.27
CA ILE A 16 -15.21 25.47 5.19
C ILE A 16 -14.73 25.37 3.74
N VAL A 17 -15.46 24.67 2.86
CA VAL A 17 -15.06 24.51 1.45
C VAL A 17 -15.02 25.84 0.70
N PRO A 18 -16.06 26.71 0.76
CA PRO A 18 -15.99 28.04 0.15
C PRO A 18 -14.84 28.91 0.68
N GLN A 19 -14.51 28.80 1.96
CA GLN A 19 -13.41 29.56 2.56
C GLN A 19 -12.06 29.08 2.03
N LEU A 20 -11.82 27.76 1.99
CA LEU A 20 -10.60 27.19 1.41
C LEU A 20 -10.43 27.62 -0.07
N LEU A 21 -11.52 27.62 -0.83
CA LEU A 21 -11.51 28.06 -2.23
C LEU A 21 -11.12 29.54 -2.36
N ALA A 22 -11.64 30.42 -1.50
CA ALA A 22 -11.30 31.83 -1.50
C ALA A 22 -9.82 32.08 -1.18
N GLU A 23 -9.23 31.30 -0.26
CA GLU A 23 -7.80 31.36 0.04
C GLU A 23 -6.95 30.87 -1.16
N ILE A 24 -7.37 29.79 -1.84
CA ILE A 24 -6.69 29.30 -3.05
C ILE A 24 -6.73 30.34 -4.18
N ASP A 25 -7.89 30.96 -4.41
CA ASP A 25 -8.03 32.03 -5.41
C ASP A 25 -7.17 33.27 -5.04
N GLY A 26 -6.98 33.54 -3.74
CA GLY A 26 -6.12 34.63 -3.26
C GLY A 26 -4.63 34.40 -3.56
N VAL A 27 -4.15 33.16 -3.46
CA VAL A 27 -2.75 32.80 -3.75
C VAL A 27 -2.46 32.59 -5.24
N GLU A 28 -3.47 32.44 -6.10
CA GLU A 28 -3.30 32.31 -7.57
C GLU A 28 -2.53 33.51 -8.16
N SER A 29 -2.68 34.71 -7.57
CA SER A 29 -1.97 35.93 -7.98
C SER A 29 -0.46 35.91 -7.67
N LEU A 30 0.02 34.96 -6.85
CA LEU A 30 1.42 34.83 -6.44
C LEU A 30 2.14 33.80 -7.31
N GLN A 31 2.98 34.26 -8.25
CA GLN A 31 3.70 33.39 -9.19
C GLN A 31 4.71 32.41 -8.56
N ASN A 32 4.96 32.49 -7.26
CA ASN A 32 5.96 31.67 -6.55
C ASN A 32 5.34 30.68 -5.55
N VAL A 33 4.01 30.49 -5.58
CA VAL A 33 3.31 29.58 -4.67
C VAL A 33 2.69 28.45 -5.46
N ILE A 34 2.93 27.21 -5.02
CA ILE A 34 2.29 26.01 -5.56
C ILE A 34 1.51 25.35 -4.43
N VAL A 35 0.25 25.02 -4.69
CA VAL A 35 -0.61 24.30 -3.76
C VAL A 35 -0.73 22.85 -4.19
N ILE A 36 -0.39 21.91 -3.29
CA ILE A 36 -0.51 20.47 -3.53
C ILE A 36 -1.48 19.89 -2.50
N GLY A 37 -2.55 19.27 -2.99
CA GLY A 37 -3.48 18.49 -2.17
C GLY A 37 -3.23 16.99 -2.31
N ALA A 38 -3.42 16.24 -1.22
CA ALA A 38 -3.38 14.77 -1.23
C ALA A 38 -4.68 14.22 -0.64
N THR A 39 -5.28 13.22 -1.29
CA THR A 39 -6.47 12.51 -0.80
C THR A 39 -6.35 11.02 -1.07
N ASN A 40 -6.93 10.21 -0.19
CA ASN A 40 -7.17 8.79 -0.43
C ASN A 40 -8.60 8.53 -0.95
N ARG A 41 -9.43 9.59 -1.04
CA ARG A 41 -10.84 9.55 -1.44
C ARG A 41 -11.13 10.64 -2.45
N GLU A 42 -10.83 10.37 -3.72
CA GLU A 42 -11.16 11.29 -4.83
C GLU A 42 -12.67 11.45 -5.00
N ASP A 43 -13.44 10.40 -4.70
CA ASP A 43 -14.91 10.37 -4.75
C ASP A 43 -15.57 11.42 -3.85
N LEU A 44 -14.89 11.84 -2.78
CA LEU A 44 -15.38 12.83 -1.84
C LEU A 44 -14.97 14.27 -2.14
N ILE A 45 -14.13 14.51 -3.17
CA ILE A 45 -13.70 15.87 -3.47
C ILE A 45 -14.83 16.64 -4.16
N ASP A 46 -15.12 17.85 -3.66
CA ASP A 46 -16.03 18.79 -4.30
C ASP A 46 -15.50 19.21 -5.68
N ALA A 47 -16.34 19.06 -6.71
CA ALA A 47 -16.00 19.42 -8.09
C ALA A 47 -15.59 20.89 -8.26
N ALA A 48 -15.97 21.79 -7.36
CA ALA A 48 -15.57 23.19 -7.35
C ALA A 48 -14.08 23.41 -7.05
N VAL A 49 -13.45 22.50 -6.29
CA VAL A 49 -12.00 22.55 -5.97
C VAL A 49 -11.16 22.12 -7.18
N MET A 50 -11.70 21.25 -8.02
CA MET A 50 -11.00 20.69 -9.18
C MET A 50 -11.14 21.53 -10.46
N ARG A 51 -11.61 22.79 -10.34
CA ARG A 51 -11.77 23.70 -11.48
C ARG A 51 -10.41 24.29 -11.91
N PRO A 52 -10.25 24.67 -13.19
CA PRO A 52 -9.07 25.39 -13.67
C PRO A 52 -8.71 26.58 -12.77
N GLY A 53 -7.41 26.77 -12.50
CA GLY A 53 -6.89 27.84 -11.62
C GLY A 53 -6.78 27.45 -10.13
N ARG A 54 -7.23 26.23 -9.75
CA ARG A 54 -7.18 25.71 -8.37
C ARG A 54 -6.39 24.40 -8.31
N LEU A 55 -7.06 23.27 -8.03
CA LEU A 55 -6.48 21.92 -8.10
C LEU A 55 -6.82 21.28 -9.45
N ASP A 56 -6.29 21.86 -10.54
CA ASP A 56 -6.60 21.42 -11.90
C ASP A 56 -5.71 20.27 -12.39
N LEU A 57 -4.47 20.17 -11.88
CA LEU A 57 -3.59 19.03 -12.12
C LEU A 57 -3.92 17.84 -11.20
N LYS A 58 -4.38 16.73 -11.81
CA LYS A 58 -4.63 15.47 -11.11
C LYS A 58 -3.53 14.46 -11.39
N ILE A 59 -2.86 13.99 -10.35
CA ILE A 59 -1.85 12.93 -10.43
C ILE A 59 -2.34 11.76 -9.57
N ARG A 60 -2.67 10.63 -10.22
CA ARG A 60 -3.02 9.40 -9.50
C ARG A 60 -1.74 8.68 -9.09
N ILE A 61 -1.58 8.47 -7.78
CA ILE A 61 -0.49 7.66 -7.23
C ILE A 61 -1.01 6.24 -7.05
N ASN A 62 -0.53 5.34 -7.91
CA ASN A 62 -0.90 3.93 -7.84
C ASN A 62 -0.03 3.18 -6.81
N ARG A 63 -0.51 2.01 -6.39
CA ARG A 63 0.31 1.04 -5.64
C ARG A 63 1.53 0.65 -6.48
N PRO A 64 2.70 0.41 -5.85
CA PRO A 64 3.90 0.01 -6.58
C PRO A 64 3.69 -1.34 -7.26
N ASP A 65 4.32 -1.52 -8.42
CA ASP A 65 4.53 -2.84 -8.99
C ASP A 65 5.77 -3.50 -8.37
N ALA A 66 6.14 -4.70 -8.85
CA ALA A 66 7.29 -5.42 -8.30
C ALA A 66 8.61 -4.63 -8.43
N ALA A 67 8.79 -3.86 -9.51
CA ALA A 67 9.97 -3.05 -9.73
C ALA A 67 9.99 -1.84 -8.80
N GLY A 68 8.89 -1.09 -8.72
CA GLY A 68 8.73 0.03 -7.79
C GLY A 68 8.84 -0.41 -6.33
N ALA A 69 8.36 -1.59 -5.98
CA ALA A 69 8.54 -2.15 -4.64
C ALA A 69 10.03 -2.42 -4.34
N ALA A 70 10.78 -2.98 -5.29
CA ALA A 70 12.22 -3.18 -5.14
C ALA A 70 12.97 -1.84 -4.95
N GLU A 71 12.59 -0.80 -5.69
CA GLU A 71 13.12 0.56 -5.48
C GLU A 71 12.82 1.08 -4.07
N ILE A 72 11.57 0.92 -3.61
CA ILE A 72 11.17 1.35 -2.25
C ILE A 72 11.93 0.55 -1.19
N PHE A 73 12.12 -0.76 -1.34
CA PHE A 73 12.96 -1.54 -0.44
C PHE A 73 14.39 -0.98 -0.38
N GLY A 74 14.95 -0.59 -1.53
CA GLY A 74 16.28 0.03 -1.63
C GLY A 74 16.42 1.36 -0.88
N LEU A 75 15.32 2.10 -0.65
CA LEU A 75 15.34 3.30 0.19
C LEU A 75 15.59 2.99 1.68
N TYR A 76 15.22 1.78 2.13
CA TYR A 76 15.30 1.38 3.54
C TYR A 76 16.39 0.35 3.83
N LEU A 77 16.91 -0.32 2.79
CA LEU A 77 17.96 -1.33 2.82
C LEU A 77 19.24 -0.75 2.18
N THR A 78 19.95 0.06 2.95
CA THR A 78 21.14 0.83 2.57
C THR A 78 22.45 0.14 2.97
N GLU A 79 23.58 0.57 2.41
CA GLU A 79 24.90 -0.05 2.64
C GLU A 79 25.47 0.13 4.06
N ASP A 80 24.93 1.07 4.83
CA ASP A 80 25.28 1.32 6.23
C ASP A 80 24.58 0.38 7.21
N LEU A 81 23.61 -0.43 6.75
CA LEU A 81 22.97 -1.43 7.60
C LEU A 81 23.92 -2.58 7.92
N PRO A 82 23.93 -3.09 9.17
CA PRO A 82 24.68 -4.26 9.54
C PRO A 82 24.02 -5.50 8.92
N LEU A 83 24.50 -5.90 7.74
CA LEU A 83 24.10 -7.13 7.08
C LEU A 83 24.77 -8.34 7.72
N ASP A 84 24.11 -9.49 7.64
CA ASP A 84 24.70 -10.76 8.04
C ASP A 84 25.95 -11.05 7.21
N ALA A 85 27.05 -11.42 7.89
CA ALA A 85 28.33 -11.68 7.24
C ALA A 85 28.25 -12.83 6.23
N ALA A 86 27.39 -13.82 6.45
CA ALA A 86 27.18 -14.93 5.53
C ALA A 86 26.54 -14.46 4.21
N GLU A 87 25.62 -13.49 4.27
CA GLU A 87 24.97 -12.92 3.08
C GLU A 87 25.99 -12.13 2.23
N VAL A 88 26.82 -11.32 2.89
CA VAL A 88 27.87 -10.55 2.21
C VAL A 88 28.93 -11.48 1.61
N ALA A 89 29.33 -12.53 2.33
CA ALA A 89 30.30 -13.51 1.84
C ALA A 89 29.75 -14.30 0.63
N ALA A 90 28.48 -14.71 0.67
CA ALA A 90 27.84 -15.44 -0.42
C ALA A 90 27.67 -14.58 -1.68
N ALA A 91 27.33 -13.30 -1.53
CA ALA A 91 27.14 -12.38 -2.65
C ALA A 91 28.43 -11.70 -3.14
N GLY A 92 29.51 -11.75 -2.35
CA GLY A 92 30.82 -11.16 -2.63
C GLY A 92 30.96 -9.66 -2.37
N SER A 93 29.86 -8.93 -2.13
CA SER A 93 29.88 -7.53 -1.70
C SER A 93 28.57 -7.13 -1.02
N VAL A 94 28.61 -6.05 -0.21
CA VAL A 94 27.41 -5.50 0.46
C VAL A 94 26.33 -5.12 -0.55
N ARG A 95 26.71 -4.40 -1.62
CA ARG A 95 25.78 -3.99 -2.67
C ARG A 95 25.13 -5.17 -3.40
N ALA A 96 25.91 -6.23 -3.68
CA ALA A 96 25.37 -7.44 -4.28
C ALA A 96 24.40 -8.17 -3.33
N ALA A 97 24.74 -8.27 -2.04
CA ALA A 97 23.87 -8.86 -1.03
C ALA A 97 22.54 -8.10 -0.89
N LEU A 98 22.58 -6.77 -0.82
CA LEU A 98 21.37 -5.93 -0.81
C LEU A 98 20.51 -6.18 -2.05
N THR A 99 21.13 -6.22 -3.23
CA THR A 99 20.41 -6.45 -4.49
C THR A 99 19.70 -7.81 -4.47
N SER A 100 20.37 -8.88 -4.04
CA SER A 100 19.76 -10.22 -3.95
C SER A 100 18.68 -10.29 -2.87
N MET A 101 18.91 -9.67 -1.71
CA MET A 101 17.94 -9.61 -0.61
C MET A 101 16.65 -8.88 -1.01
N ILE A 102 16.80 -7.71 -1.67
CA ILE A 102 15.68 -6.92 -2.19
C ILE A 102 14.91 -7.72 -3.24
N ALA A 103 15.62 -8.33 -4.20
CA ALA A 103 14.99 -9.15 -5.23
C ALA A 103 14.23 -10.35 -4.64
N ALA A 104 14.77 -11.00 -3.61
CA ALA A 104 14.10 -12.10 -2.92
C ALA A 104 12.84 -11.63 -2.17
N ALA A 105 12.91 -10.52 -1.44
CA ALA A 105 11.78 -9.96 -0.70
C ALA A 105 10.66 -9.48 -1.63
N ALA A 106 11.00 -8.70 -2.66
CA ALA A 106 10.04 -8.24 -3.67
C ALA A 106 9.45 -9.42 -4.46
N GLY A 107 10.28 -10.40 -4.83
CA GLY A 107 9.84 -11.62 -5.50
C GLY A 107 8.83 -12.41 -4.68
N GLN A 108 9.05 -12.57 -3.38
CA GLN A 108 8.11 -13.25 -2.49
C GLN A 108 6.80 -12.45 -2.31
N LEU A 109 6.90 -11.12 -2.15
CA LEU A 109 5.74 -10.25 -1.97
C LEU A 109 4.79 -10.29 -3.18
N TYR A 110 5.36 -10.31 -4.40
CA TYR A 110 4.60 -10.30 -5.65
C TYR A 110 4.40 -11.68 -6.29
N ALA A 111 4.85 -12.76 -5.64
CA ALA A 111 4.61 -14.11 -6.13
C ALA A 111 3.10 -14.39 -6.22
N ARG A 112 2.68 -15.07 -7.29
CA ARG A 112 1.28 -15.44 -7.54
C ARG A 112 1.07 -16.92 -7.24
N THR A 113 1.24 -17.31 -5.97
CA THR A 113 1.15 -18.70 -5.51
C THR A 113 -0.01 -18.85 -4.50
N PRO A 114 -0.48 -20.08 -4.23
CA PRO A 114 -1.53 -20.29 -3.21
C PRO A 114 -1.15 -19.72 -1.83
N SER A 115 0.12 -19.81 -1.46
CA SER A 115 0.66 -19.27 -0.19
C SER A 115 0.66 -17.74 -0.10
N THR A 116 0.52 -17.03 -1.21
CA THR A 116 0.46 -15.56 -1.27
C THR A 116 -0.90 -15.05 -1.71
N ALA A 117 -1.87 -15.95 -1.90
CA ALA A 117 -3.27 -15.55 -2.05
C ALA A 117 -3.72 -14.86 -0.77
N TYR A 118 -4.49 -13.78 -0.92
CA TYR A 118 -4.90 -12.94 0.20
C TYR A 118 -6.42 -12.74 0.26
N ALA A 119 -7.08 -12.63 -0.89
CA ALA A 119 -8.54 -12.59 -0.98
C ALA A 119 -9.04 -13.21 -2.29
N VAL A 120 -10.27 -13.71 -2.29
CA VAL A 120 -10.96 -14.18 -3.48
C VAL A 120 -12.22 -13.34 -3.66
N ALA A 121 -12.28 -12.59 -4.75
CA ALA A 121 -13.39 -11.70 -5.06
C ALA A 121 -14.26 -12.30 -6.17
N THR A 122 -15.57 -12.29 -5.98
CA THR A 122 -16.55 -12.64 -7.03
C THR A 122 -17.16 -11.37 -7.60
N VAL A 123 -17.08 -11.21 -8.91
CA VAL A 123 -17.54 -10.03 -9.63
C VAL A 123 -18.63 -10.42 -10.62
N ASP A 124 -19.71 -9.65 -10.68
CA ASP A 124 -20.73 -9.75 -11.71
C ASP A 124 -20.42 -8.77 -12.83
N SER A 125 -20.06 -9.30 -14.00
CA SER A 125 -19.72 -8.53 -15.20
C SER A 125 -20.95 -8.18 -16.06
N SER A 126 -22.17 -8.51 -15.62
CA SER A 126 -23.39 -8.19 -16.36
C SER A 126 -23.70 -6.69 -16.33
N MET A 127 -23.08 -5.92 -17.23
CA MET A 127 -23.49 -4.55 -17.53
C MET A 127 -24.66 -4.53 -18.52
N VAL A 128 -25.86 -4.92 -18.10
CA VAL A 128 -27.10 -4.54 -18.79
C VAL A 128 -28.21 -4.24 -17.78
N VAL A 129 -28.57 -2.97 -17.66
CA VAL A 129 -29.85 -2.54 -17.06
C VAL A 129 -30.95 -2.86 -18.08
N GLY A 130 -31.51 -4.06 -17.98
CA GLY A 130 -32.57 -4.54 -18.87
C GLY A 130 -32.95 -5.97 -18.51
N SER A 131 -34.20 -6.17 -18.12
CA SER A 131 -34.76 -7.41 -17.56
C SER A 131 -34.44 -8.66 -18.39
N GLY A 132 -33.65 -9.58 -17.84
CA GLY A 132 -33.56 -10.98 -18.31
C GLY A 132 -32.16 -11.60 -18.44
N ALA A 133 -31.07 -10.87 -18.23
CA ALA A 133 -29.72 -11.44 -18.32
C ALA A 133 -29.38 -12.28 -17.08
N SER A 134 -28.87 -13.51 -17.30
CA SER A 134 -28.28 -14.35 -16.25
C SER A 134 -27.00 -13.68 -15.72
N ALA A 135 -26.80 -13.68 -14.40
CA ALA A 135 -25.61 -13.09 -13.77
C ALA A 135 -24.34 -13.72 -14.36
N ASN A 136 -23.39 -12.88 -14.80
CA ASN A 136 -22.13 -13.34 -15.35
C ASN A 136 -21.05 -13.21 -14.26
N LEU A 137 -21.01 -14.23 -13.39
CA LEU A 137 -20.12 -14.27 -12.23
C LEU A 137 -18.73 -14.78 -12.62
N SER A 138 -17.69 -13.99 -12.33
CA SER A 138 -16.29 -14.40 -12.43
C SER A 138 -15.60 -14.28 -11.07
N THR A 139 -14.74 -15.25 -10.75
CA THR A 139 -13.97 -15.27 -9.51
C THR A 139 -12.52 -14.89 -9.79
N HIS A 140 -11.97 -13.98 -8.99
CA HIS A 140 -10.63 -13.44 -9.12
C HIS A 140 -9.87 -13.60 -7.80
N THR A 141 -8.72 -14.27 -7.85
CA THR A 141 -7.80 -14.37 -6.71
C THR A 141 -6.91 -13.14 -6.68
N LEU A 142 -6.92 -12.44 -5.56
CA LEU A 142 -6.02 -11.33 -5.26
C LEU A 142 -4.91 -11.82 -4.33
N TYR A 143 -3.71 -11.31 -4.54
CA TYR A 143 -2.51 -11.74 -3.85
C TYR A 143 -1.91 -10.59 -3.04
N ARG A 144 -1.01 -10.91 -2.11
CA ARG A 144 -0.34 -9.93 -1.23
C ARG A 144 0.22 -8.72 -1.98
N GLY A 145 0.85 -8.96 -3.14
CA GLY A 145 1.41 -7.90 -3.99
C GLY A 145 0.39 -6.89 -4.53
N ASP A 146 -0.90 -7.24 -4.65
CA ASP A 146 -1.95 -6.30 -5.09
C ASP A 146 -2.25 -5.24 -4.04
N PHE A 147 -1.93 -5.53 -2.77
CA PHE A 147 -2.16 -4.64 -1.62
C PHE A 147 -0.87 -4.01 -1.10
N ALA A 148 0.25 -4.22 -1.79
CA ALA A 148 1.52 -3.61 -1.44
C ALA A 148 1.41 -2.08 -1.47
N SER A 149 2.13 -1.43 -0.55
CA SER A 149 2.25 0.02 -0.46
C SER A 149 3.60 0.39 0.16
N GLY A 150 4.00 1.67 0.04
CA GLY A 150 5.21 2.14 0.71
C GLY A 150 5.19 1.96 2.24
N ALA A 151 4.00 2.04 2.86
CA ALA A 151 3.83 1.79 4.29
C ALA A 151 4.02 0.31 4.64
N VAL A 152 3.42 -0.60 3.86
CA VAL A 152 3.60 -2.06 4.02
C VAL A 152 5.08 -2.44 3.89
N ILE A 153 5.76 -1.92 2.87
CA ILE A 153 7.20 -2.19 2.65
C ILE A 153 8.05 -1.67 3.81
N ARG A 154 7.76 -0.46 4.32
CA ARG A 154 8.43 0.07 5.52
C ARG A 154 8.25 -0.84 6.72
N ASN A 155 7.01 -1.27 7.00
CA ASN A 155 6.71 -2.15 8.13
C ASN A 155 7.46 -3.49 8.02
N ILE A 156 7.52 -4.07 6.82
CA ILE A 156 8.29 -5.28 6.55
C ILE A 156 9.76 -5.08 6.91
N VAL A 157 10.36 -3.98 6.46
CA VAL A 157 11.77 -3.68 6.75
C VAL A 157 12.00 -3.45 8.25
N ASP A 158 11.13 -2.70 8.92
CA ASP A 158 11.22 -2.44 10.36
C ASP A 158 11.09 -3.73 11.18
N ARG A 159 10.18 -4.62 10.77
CA ARG A 159 9.99 -5.94 11.37
C ARG A 159 11.23 -6.82 11.18
N ALA A 160 11.81 -6.82 9.98
CA ALA A 160 13.04 -7.56 9.69
C ALA A 160 14.22 -7.04 10.53
N LYS A 161 14.39 -5.71 10.65
CA LYS A 161 15.40 -5.07 11.51
C LYS A 161 15.21 -5.47 12.98
N LYS A 162 13.98 -5.44 13.48
CA LYS A 162 13.65 -5.84 14.85
C LYS A 162 13.98 -7.31 15.11
N ALA A 163 13.71 -8.19 14.16
CA ALA A 163 14.04 -9.61 14.26
C ALA A 163 15.56 -9.83 14.32
N ALA A 164 16.33 -9.15 13.47
CA ALA A 164 17.79 -9.23 13.46
C ALA A 164 18.41 -8.72 14.78
N ILE A 165 17.92 -7.59 15.30
CA ILE A 165 18.35 -7.06 16.61
C ILE A 165 18.06 -8.07 17.72
N LYS A 166 16.87 -8.70 17.70
CA LYS A 166 16.51 -9.71 18.69
C LYS A 166 17.47 -10.91 18.65
N GLU A 167 17.82 -11.38 17.47
CA GLU A 167 18.78 -12.48 17.30
C GLU A 167 20.18 -12.09 17.80
N GLN A 168 20.66 -10.89 17.47
CA GLN A 168 21.94 -10.39 17.93
C GLN A 168 22.01 -10.29 19.47
N LEU A 169 20.95 -9.77 20.10
CA LEU A 169 20.85 -9.71 21.56
C LEU A 169 20.85 -11.11 22.19
N GLN A 170 20.14 -12.07 21.58
CA GLN A 170 20.11 -13.45 22.05
C GLN A 170 21.50 -14.09 21.98
N ALA A 171 22.23 -13.91 20.87
CA ALA A 171 23.60 -14.40 20.71
C ALA A 171 24.54 -13.82 21.78
N LEU A 172 24.46 -12.51 22.03
CA LEU A 172 25.24 -11.84 23.08
C LEU A 172 24.93 -12.39 24.47
N THR A 173 23.66 -12.62 24.79
CA THR A 173 23.26 -13.19 26.10
C THR A 173 23.66 -14.65 26.28
N ALA A 174 23.77 -15.41 25.19
CA ALA A 174 24.21 -16.80 25.20
C ALA A 174 25.74 -16.95 25.30
N GLY A 175 26.49 -15.84 25.33
CA GLY A 175 27.95 -15.86 25.30
C GLY A 175 28.53 -16.33 23.96
N ALA A 176 27.72 -16.33 22.91
CA ALA A 176 28.17 -16.64 21.56
C ALA A 176 28.86 -15.43 20.93
N ASP A 177 29.73 -15.70 19.96
CA ASP A 177 30.30 -14.65 19.13
C ASP A 177 29.19 -14.05 18.25
N ALA A 178 28.78 -12.82 18.56
CA ALA A 178 27.78 -12.09 17.80
C ALA A 178 28.40 -11.28 16.63
N THR A 179 29.71 -11.42 16.39
CA THR A 179 30.35 -10.78 15.23
C THR A 179 29.80 -11.40 13.95
N GLY A 180 29.32 -10.54 13.05
CA GLY A 180 28.72 -10.96 11.79
C GLY A 180 27.23 -11.30 11.84
N VAL A 181 26.58 -11.24 13.01
CA VAL A 181 25.10 -11.32 13.09
C VAL A 181 24.51 -10.00 12.63
N GLY A 182 23.64 -10.06 11.62
CA GLY A 182 23.02 -8.88 11.04
C GLY A 182 21.69 -9.19 10.37
N ILE A 183 21.13 -8.20 9.68
CA ILE A 183 19.93 -8.42 8.87
C ILE A 183 20.30 -9.28 7.65
N GLY A 184 19.44 -10.23 7.31
CA GLY A 184 19.67 -11.19 6.23
C GLY A 184 18.39 -11.51 5.50
N THR A 185 18.49 -12.29 4.42
CA THR A 185 17.37 -12.66 3.55
C THR A 185 16.27 -13.34 4.35
N ARG A 186 16.64 -14.23 5.29
CA ARG A 186 15.70 -14.92 6.19
C ARG A 186 14.78 -13.95 6.95
N HIS A 187 15.35 -12.88 7.50
CA HIS A 187 14.61 -11.86 8.24
C HIS A 187 13.59 -11.14 7.38
N LEU A 188 13.97 -10.80 6.15
CA LEU A 188 13.07 -10.13 5.19
C LEU A 188 11.94 -11.04 4.76
N LEU A 189 12.23 -12.29 4.41
CA LEU A 189 11.21 -13.24 3.94
C LEU A 189 10.20 -13.61 5.04
N GLU A 190 10.69 -13.74 6.27
CA GLU A 190 9.82 -13.95 7.44
C GLU A 190 8.98 -12.71 7.72
N ALA A 191 9.55 -11.51 7.59
CA ALA A 191 8.81 -10.27 7.77
C ALA A 191 7.73 -10.05 6.71
N VAL A 192 8.02 -10.34 5.43
CA VAL A 192 7.02 -10.31 4.33
C VAL A 192 5.87 -11.23 4.65
N ARG A 193 6.15 -12.46 5.11
CA ARG A 193 5.12 -13.43 5.48
C ARG A 193 4.26 -12.92 6.64
N ALA A 194 4.92 -12.48 7.71
CA ALA A 194 4.24 -12.10 8.94
C ALA A 194 3.42 -10.80 8.81
N GLU A 195 3.77 -9.89 7.89
CA GLU A 195 2.99 -8.67 7.64
C GLU A 195 1.56 -8.95 7.19
N PHE A 196 1.35 -10.04 6.45
CA PHE A 196 0.02 -10.43 5.95
C PHE A 196 -0.65 -11.53 6.77
N GLU A 197 0.11 -12.32 7.53
CA GLU A 197 -0.46 -13.36 8.43
C GLU A 197 -1.01 -12.75 9.73
N ASP A 198 -0.41 -11.68 10.24
CA ASP A 198 -0.92 -10.98 11.42
C ASP A 198 -2.20 -10.18 11.13
N GLN A 199 -2.52 -9.97 9.85
CA GLN A 199 -3.79 -9.38 9.41
C GLN A 199 -4.87 -10.47 9.36
N VAL A 200 -5.60 -10.61 10.47
CA VAL A 200 -6.71 -11.58 10.62
C VAL A 200 -7.92 -11.22 9.75
N ASP A 201 -8.03 -9.95 9.35
CA ASP A 201 -9.17 -9.43 8.60
C ASP A 201 -8.88 -9.35 7.10
N LEU A 202 -9.94 -9.53 6.31
CA LEU A 202 -9.91 -9.24 4.88
C LEU A 202 -9.59 -7.75 4.65
N PRO A 203 -8.88 -7.43 3.55
CA PRO A 203 -8.62 -6.03 3.21
C PRO A 203 -9.94 -5.25 3.05
N PRO A 204 -9.94 -3.93 3.32
CA PRO A 204 -11.10 -3.08 3.12
C PRO A 204 -11.66 -3.18 1.69
N LEU A 205 -12.99 -3.13 1.54
CA LEU A 205 -13.64 -3.21 0.24
C LEU A 205 -13.09 -2.20 -0.80
N PRO A 206 -12.80 -0.93 -0.46
CA PRO A 206 -12.21 0.01 -1.43
C PRO A 206 -10.86 -0.45 -1.99
N ASP A 207 -10.04 -1.11 -1.17
CA ASP A 207 -8.74 -1.64 -1.61
C ASP A 207 -8.91 -2.83 -2.55
N ILE A 208 -9.93 -3.66 -2.31
CA ILE A 208 -10.29 -4.79 -3.19
C ILE A 208 -10.80 -4.27 -4.53
N GLU A 209 -11.66 -3.25 -4.52
CA GLU A 209 -12.18 -2.61 -5.74
C GLU A 209 -11.05 -1.95 -6.55
N ASP A 210 -10.10 -1.27 -5.89
CA ASP A 210 -8.92 -0.70 -6.54
C ASP A 210 -8.01 -1.79 -7.12
N ALA A 211 -7.73 -2.86 -6.38
CA ALA A 211 -6.96 -4.00 -6.86
C ALA A 211 -7.59 -4.67 -8.10
N LEU A 212 -8.91 -4.87 -8.08
CA LEU A 212 -9.66 -5.39 -9.23
C LEU A 212 -9.61 -4.45 -10.43
N THR A 213 -9.74 -3.13 -10.19
CA THR A 213 -9.65 -2.11 -11.23
C THR A 213 -8.28 -2.10 -11.89
N VAL A 214 -7.21 -2.17 -11.09
CA VAL A 214 -5.82 -2.26 -11.58
C VAL A 214 -5.58 -3.56 -12.36
N ALA A 215 -6.20 -4.67 -11.93
CA ALA A 215 -6.18 -5.93 -12.68
C ALA A 215 -7.04 -5.93 -13.96
N GLY A 216 -7.70 -4.81 -14.28
CA GLY A 216 -8.54 -4.66 -15.47
C GLY A 216 -9.91 -5.34 -15.35
N VAL A 217 -10.31 -5.76 -14.15
CA VAL A 217 -11.60 -6.39 -13.89
C VAL A 217 -12.66 -5.31 -13.74
N ARG A 218 -13.74 -5.42 -14.52
CA ARG A 218 -14.89 -4.50 -14.48
C ARG A 218 -16.16 -5.26 -14.11
N GLY A 219 -16.92 -4.72 -13.18
CA GLY A 219 -18.19 -5.29 -12.77
C GLY A 219 -18.55 -4.89 -11.35
N ARG A 220 -19.67 -5.41 -10.85
CA ARG A 220 -20.09 -5.18 -9.47
C ARG A 220 -19.50 -6.27 -8.58
N LEU A 221 -18.80 -5.88 -7.52
CA LEU A 221 -18.35 -6.81 -6.49
C LEU A 221 -19.56 -7.45 -5.79
N VAL A 222 -19.60 -8.79 -5.78
CA VAL A 222 -20.70 -9.59 -5.21
C VAL A 222 -20.31 -10.15 -3.84
N SER A 223 -19.14 -10.75 -3.74
CA SER A 223 -18.63 -11.32 -2.48
C SER A 223 -17.10 -11.29 -2.43
N VAL A 224 -16.58 -11.32 -1.20
CA VAL A 224 -15.16 -11.48 -0.90
C VAL A 224 -15.03 -12.58 0.14
N GLU A 225 -14.17 -13.55 -0.12
CA GLU A 225 -13.89 -14.66 0.78
C GLU A 225 -12.38 -14.79 0.99
N PRO A 226 -11.93 -15.32 2.15
CA PRO A 226 -10.53 -15.68 2.33
C PRO A 226 -10.13 -16.80 1.35
N PRO A 227 -8.86 -16.86 0.94
CA PRO A 227 -8.34 -17.93 0.09
C PRO A 227 -8.45 -19.28 0.82
N ARG A 228 -8.79 -20.34 0.08
CA ARG A 228 -8.90 -21.71 0.59
C ARG A 228 -7.57 -22.46 0.52
#